data_AF-A0A9P5RZE0-F1
#
_entry.id   AF-A0A9P5RZE0-F1
#
_cell.length_a   1.000
_cell.length_b   1.000
_cell.length_c   1.000
_cell.angle_alpha   90.00
_cell.angle_beta   90.00
_cell.angle_gamma   90.00
#
_symmetry.space_group_name_H-M   'P 1'
#
loop_
_entity.id
_entity.type
_entity.pdbx_description
1 polymer ?
#
loop_
_entity_poly.entity_id
_entity_poly.type
_entity_poly.pdbx_seq_one_letter_code
_entity_poly.pdbx_strand_id
1 'polypeptide(L)'
;MQAVFSAMFYFAPIALYQGMLIVGYTTIYTNAPVFSLVLDQDVPEDIALLYPELYRDLTKGRSLSYKTFFSWLLISVYQGGAIMILSIWLFENQFVNIVSISFTALVLNELLMVALEINTWHRFMILSEIATLFIYVGSMVFLPTYFDMNFILTKTFVWKVAVITMVSSLPLYVIKMLRRKFAPPSYSKLTG
;
A
#
# COMPACT_ATOMS: atom_id res chain seq x y z
N MET A 1 8.21 -0.25 -9.52
CA MET A 1 7.62 -0.95 -10.67
C MET A 1 8.11 -0.45 -12.02
N GLN A 2 7.81 0.79 -12.43
CA GLN A 2 8.19 1.29 -13.77
C GLN A 2 9.69 1.13 -14.09
N ALA A 3 10.58 1.45 -13.15
CA ALA A 3 12.02 1.29 -13.37
C ALA A 3 12.43 -0.17 -13.64
N VAL A 4 11.85 -1.12 -12.90
CA VAL A 4 12.09 -2.57 -13.09
C VAL A 4 11.54 -3.04 -14.43
N PHE A 5 10.35 -2.57 -14.80
CA PHE A 5 9.75 -2.85 -16.11
C PHE A 5 10.63 -2.34 -17.25
N SER A 6 11.02 -1.06 -17.22
CA SER A 6 11.92 -0.47 -18.22
C SER A 6 13.26 -1.20 -18.31
N ALA A 7 13.85 -1.63 -17.18
CA ALA A 7 15.11 -2.38 -17.18
C ALA A 7 15.04 -3.69 -17.98
N MET A 8 13.89 -4.37 -18.01
CA MET A 8 13.70 -5.57 -18.82
C MET A 8 13.64 -5.28 -20.32
N PHE A 9 13.09 -4.12 -20.69
CA PHE A 9 12.98 -3.68 -22.08
C PHE A 9 14.20 -2.87 -22.53
N TYR A 10 15.39 -3.21 -22.03
CA TYR A 10 16.64 -2.49 -22.36
C TYR A 10 16.54 -0.97 -22.13
N PHE A 11 15.85 -0.57 -21.06
CA PHE A 11 15.56 0.82 -20.71
C PHE A 11 14.73 1.58 -21.75
N ALA A 12 13.94 0.87 -22.57
CA ALA A 12 12.97 1.51 -23.44
C ALA A 12 11.92 2.30 -22.62
N PRO A 13 11.51 3.49 -23.09
CA PRO A 13 10.56 4.36 -22.37
C PRO A 13 9.10 3.90 -22.58
N ILE A 14 8.83 2.62 -22.36
CA ILE A 14 7.48 2.05 -22.44
C ILE A 14 6.80 2.25 -21.09
N ALA A 15 5.74 3.06 -21.07
CA ALA A 15 4.93 3.24 -19.87
C ALA A 15 4.12 1.97 -19.57
N LEU A 16 4.33 1.40 -18.38
CA LEU A 16 3.59 0.24 -17.89
C LEU A 16 2.11 0.56 -17.69
N TYR A 17 1.82 1.70 -17.06
CA TYR A 17 0.46 2.18 -16.83
C TYR A 17 0.23 3.44 -17.66
N GLN A 18 -0.89 3.48 -18.37
CA GLN A 18 -1.19 4.54 -19.33
C GLN A 18 -2.57 5.13 -19.09
N GLY A 19 -2.73 6.40 -19.50
CA GLY A 19 -4.02 7.09 -19.55
C GLY A 19 -4.77 7.08 -18.22
N MET A 20 -5.98 6.53 -18.22
CA MET A 20 -6.88 6.56 -17.07
C MET A 20 -6.38 5.76 -15.87
N LEU A 21 -5.49 4.78 -16.05
CA LEU A 21 -4.95 3.99 -14.95
C LEU A 21 -4.08 4.85 -14.02
N ILE A 22 -3.15 5.63 -14.56
CA ILE A 22 -2.26 6.46 -13.74
C ILE A 22 -3.05 7.60 -13.08
N VAL A 23 -4.01 8.18 -13.81
CA VAL A 23 -4.90 9.22 -13.26
C VAL A 23 -5.74 8.65 -12.12
N GLY A 24 -6.41 7.52 -12.33
CA GLY A 24 -7.23 6.88 -11.31
C GLY A 24 -6.42 6.49 -10.06
N TYR A 25 -5.21 5.97 -10.26
CA TYR A 25 -4.31 5.63 -9.16
C TYR A 25 -3.92 6.85 -8.31
N THR A 26 -3.50 7.95 -8.93
CA THR A 26 -3.00 9.12 -8.22
C THR A 26 -4.10 10.01 -7.64
N THR A 27 -5.35 9.84 -8.07
CA THR A 27 -6.46 10.73 -7.68
C THR A 27 -7.52 10.03 -6.83
N ILE A 28 -7.92 8.80 -7.18
CA ILE A 28 -9.13 8.16 -6.65
C ILE A 28 -8.81 6.90 -5.84
N TYR A 29 -8.00 5.98 -6.39
CA TYR A 29 -7.92 4.62 -5.85
C TYR A 29 -7.16 4.50 -4.52
N THR A 30 -6.30 5.47 -4.17
CA THR A 30 -5.47 5.41 -2.95
C THR A 30 -5.58 6.64 -2.05
N ASN A 31 -6.10 7.76 -2.53
CA ASN A 31 -6.05 9.02 -1.78
C ASN A 31 -6.98 9.08 -0.56
N ALA A 32 -8.22 8.61 -0.67
CA ALA A 32 -9.18 8.77 0.42
C ALA A 32 -8.74 8.04 1.72
N PRO A 33 -8.22 6.80 1.67
CA PRO A 33 -7.61 6.14 2.82
C PRO A 33 -6.45 6.94 3.42
N VAL A 34 -5.53 7.41 2.57
CA VAL A 34 -4.37 8.21 3.01
C VAL A 34 -4.80 9.49 3.72
N PHE A 35 -5.78 10.23 3.19
CA PHE A 35 -6.30 11.42 3.86
C PHE A 35 -7.02 11.09 5.16
N SER A 36 -7.68 9.94 5.23
CA SER A 36 -8.38 9.53 6.44
C SER A 36 -7.44 9.23 7.62
N LEU A 37 -6.15 8.98 7.37
CA LEU A 37 -5.11 8.84 8.42
C LEU A 37 -4.92 10.11 9.26
N VAL A 38 -5.35 11.29 8.78
CA VAL A 38 -5.35 12.53 9.59
C VAL A 38 -6.23 12.39 10.84
N LEU A 39 -7.19 11.47 10.81
CA LEU A 39 -8.06 11.19 11.96
C LEU A 39 -7.43 10.20 12.95
N ASP A 40 -6.32 9.53 12.62
CA ASP A 40 -5.69 8.56 13.51
C ASP A 40 -5.05 9.25 14.73
N GLN A 41 -5.33 8.74 15.92
CA GLN A 41 -4.80 9.25 17.18
C GLN A 41 -4.01 8.16 17.89
N ASP A 42 -2.74 8.41 18.20
CA ASP A 42 -1.91 7.44 18.94
C ASP A 42 -2.39 7.28 20.40
N VAL A 43 -2.92 8.36 21.00
CA VAL A 43 -3.33 8.45 22.42
C VAL A 43 -4.54 9.41 22.54
N PRO A 44 -5.53 9.14 23.42
CA PRO A 44 -6.63 10.06 23.70
C PRO A 44 -6.16 11.43 24.21
N GLU A 45 -6.92 12.49 23.92
CA GLU A 45 -6.60 13.87 24.29
C GLU A 45 -6.36 14.05 25.80
N ASP A 46 -7.20 13.45 26.64
CA ASP A 46 -7.08 13.54 28.11
C ASP A 46 -5.73 13.01 28.62
N ILE A 47 -5.25 11.90 28.04
CA ILE A 47 -3.98 11.28 28.41
C ILE A 47 -2.81 12.11 27.87
N ALA A 48 -2.95 12.67 26.66
CA ALA A 48 -1.93 13.54 26.07
C ALA A 48 -1.71 14.80 26.92
N LEU A 49 -2.77 15.37 27.50
CA LEU A 49 -2.69 16.52 28.41
C LEU A 49 -2.11 16.14 29.79
N LEU A 50 -2.41 14.94 30.30
CA LEU A 50 -1.90 14.45 31.57
C LEU A 50 -0.38 14.17 31.53
N TYR A 51 0.15 13.75 30.38
CA TYR A 51 1.55 13.35 30.21
C TYR A 51 2.31 14.24 29.19
N PRO A 52 2.71 15.48 29.57
CA PRO A 52 3.42 16.41 28.67
C PRO A 52 4.80 15.89 28.21
N GLU A 53 5.33 14.87 28.88
CA GLU A 53 6.55 14.17 28.47
C GLU A 53 6.44 13.48 27.11
N LEU A 54 5.23 13.04 26.70
CA LEU A 54 4.97 12.50 25.36
C LEU A 54 5.28 13.55 24.28
N TYR A 55 4.90 14.80 24.52
CA TYR A 55 5.21 15.91 23.62
C TYR A 55 6.71 16.20 23.57
N ARG A 56 7.41 16.15 24.72
CA ARG A 56 8.87 16.34 24.79
C ARG A 56 9.64 15.24 24.03
N ASP A 57 9.08 14.04 23.90
CA ASP A 57 9.70 12.99 23.09
C ASP A 57 9.57 13.25 21.58
N LEU A 58 8.47 13.87 21.13
CA LEU A 58 8.27 14.24 19.72
C LEU A 58 9.26 15.34 19.27
N THR A 59 9.60 16.30 20.15
CA THR A 59 10.54 17.38 19.81
C THR A 59 11.98 16.91 19.58
N LYS A 60 12.31 15.67 19.96
CA LYS A 60 13.62 15.05 19.69
C LYS A 60 13.84 14.68 18.22
N GLY A 61 12.84 14.86 17.35
CA GLY A 61 12.97 14.65 15.90
C GLY A 61 13.24 13.21 15.48
N ARG A 62 12.95 12.23 16.36
CA ARG A 62 13.23 10.81 16.11
C ARG A 62 12.29 10.17 15.07
N SER A 63 11.08 10.71 14.91
CA SER A 63 10.10 10.19 13.97
C SER A 63 10.45 10.52 12.52
N LEU A 64 10.81 11.77 12.23
CA LEU A 64 11.16 12.28 10.89
C LEU A 64 12.68 12.47 10.77
N SER A 65 13.40 11.36 10.67
CA SER A 65 14.86 11.36 10.49
C SER A 65 15.24 10.79 9.12
N TYR A 66 16.46 11.09 8.67
CA TYR A 66 17.03 10.46 7.46
C TYR A 66 16.97 8.93 7.52
N LYS A 67 17.20 8.35 8.71
CA LYS A 67 17.10 6.90 8.92
C LYS A 67 15.68 6.40 8.63
N THR A 68 14.67 7.10 9.09
CA THR A 68 13.26 6.74 8.83
C THR A 68 12.94 6.87 7.35
N PHE A 69 13.35 7.97 6.72
CA PHE A 69 13.16 8.19 5.28
C PHE A 69 13.77 7.08 4.43
N PHE A 70 15.06 6.75 4.62
CA PHE A 70 15.71 5.69 3.84
C PHE A 70 15.12 4.30 4.14
N SER A 71 14.64 4.05 5.37
CA SER A 71 13.93 2.80 5.68
C SER A 71 12.64 2.69 4.88
N TRP A 72 11.83 3.75 4.82
CA TRP A 72 10.61 3.79 4.01
C TRP A 72 10.92 3.68 2.52
N LEU A 73 11.96 4.37 2.03
CA LEU A 73 12.40 4.28 0.64
C LEU A 73 12.75 2.83 0.25
N LEU A 74 13.52 2.13 1.08
CA LEU A 74 13.87 0.73 0.84
C LEU A 74 12.64 -0.18 0.84
N ILE A 75 11.68 0.07 1.74
CA ILE A 75 10.40 -0.65 1.78
C ILE A 75 9.63 -0.45 0.47
N SER A 76 9.52 0.80 -0.01
CA SER A 76 8.83 1.10 -1.28
C SER A 76 9.53 0.50 -2.49
N VAL A 77 10.88 0.50 -2.52
CA VAL A 77 11.66 -0.16 -3.57
C VAL A 77 11.42 -1.67 -3.55
N TYR A 78 11.41 -2.28 -2.35
CA TYR A 78 11.12 -3.70 -2.18
C TYR A 78 9.71 -4.06 -2.67
N GLN A 79 8.67 -3.38 -2.20
CA GLN A 79 7.28 -3.65 -2.62
C GLN A 79 7.12 -3.48 -4.12
N GLY A 80 7.58 -2.35 -4.65
CA GLY A 80 7.48 -2.04 -6.08
C GLY A 80 8.36 -2.93 -6.97
N GLY A 81 9.39 -3.56 -6.43
CA GLY A 81 10.21 -4.55 -7.11
C GLY A 81 9.56 -5.94 -7.06
N ALA A 82 9.14 -6.37 -5.88
CA ALA A 82 8.47 -7.65 -5.66
C ALA A 82 7.20 -7.79 -6.50
N ILE A 83 6.33 -6.77 -6.51
CA ILE A 83 5.11 -6.79 -7.32
C ILE A 83 5.45 -6.99 -8.81
N MET A 84 6.43 -6.25 -9.32
CA MET A 84 6.82 -6.32 -10.73
C MET A 84 7.42 -7.69 -11.08
N ILE A 85 8.48 -8.09 -10.38
CA ILE A 85 9.21 -9.34 -10.64
C ILE A 85 8.27 -10.54 -10.56
N LEU A 86 7.41 -10.60 -9.53
CA LEU A 86 6.43 -11.67 -9.39
C LEU A 86 5.37 -11.60 -10.48
N SER A 87 4.87 -10.41 -10.85
CA SER A 87 3.90 -10.29 -11.95
C SER A 87 4.43 -10.85 -13.26
N ILE A 88 5.72 -10.64 -13.54
CA ILE A 88 6.39 -11.16 -14.74
C ILE A 88 6.54 -12.67 -14.65
N TRP A 89 7.19 -13.14 -13.58
CA TRP A 89 7.50 -14.56 -13.39
C TRP A 89 6.23 -15.44 -13.38
N LEU A 90 5.17 -14.95 -12.77
CA LEU A 90 3.93 -15.71 -12.62
C LEU A 90 3.06 -15.68 -13.88
N PHE A 91 3.32 -14.81 -14.86
CA PHE A 91 2.51 -14.60 -16.07
C PHE A 91 3.30 -14.45 -17.38
N GLU A 92 4.45 -15.10 -17.50
CA GLU A 92 5.29 -15.09 -18.70
C GLU A 92 4.51 -15.33 -20.02
N ASN A 93 3.46 -16.17 -19.96
CA ASN A 93 2.64 -16.54 -21.14
C ASN A 93 1.52 -15.55 -21.50
N GLN A 94 1.24 -14.53 -20.67
CA GLN A 94 0.11 -13.60 -20.86
C GLN A 94 0.53 -12.16 -20.57
N PHE A 95 1.62 -11.73 -21.21
CA PHE A 95 2.16 -10.38 -21.02
C PHE A 95 1.14 -9.27 -21.27
N VAL A 96 0.14 -9.48 -22.14
CA VAL A 96 -0.95 -8.51 -22.39
C VAL A 96 -1.72 -8.16 -21.11
N ASN A 97 -1.87 -9.12 -20.19
CA ASN A 97 -2.65 -8.95 -18.96
C ASN A 97 -1.79 -8.53 -17.76
N ILE A 98 -0.47 -8.39 -17.94
CA ILE A 98 0.46 -8.03 -16.86
C ILE A 98 0.07 -6.71 -16.20
N VAL A 99 -0.45 -5.77 -17.00
CA VAL A 99 -0.90 -4.46 -16.54
C VAL A 99 -2.05 -4.62 -15.56
N SER A 100 -3.09 -5.38 -15.90
CA SER A 100 -4.25 -5.56 -15.03
C SER A 100 -3.89 -6.22 -13.70
N ILE A 101 -3.04 -7.24 -13.71
CA ILE A 101 -2.60 -7.95 -12.50
C ILE A 101 -1.72 -7.07 -11.62
N SER A 102 -0.65 -6.51 -12.20
CA SER A 102 0.32 -5.69 -11.45
C SER A 102 -0.35 -4.44 -10.88
N PHE A 103 -1.28 -3.84 -11.61
CA PHE A 103 -2.05 -2.69 -11.14
C PHE A 103 -3.03 -3.07 -10.01
N THR A 104 -3.70 -4.22 -10.12
CA THR A 104 -4.56 -4.72 -9.03
C THR A 104 -3.75 -5.03 -7.78
N ALA A 105 -2.63 -5.73 -7.93
CA ALA A 105 -1.76 -6.05 -6.82
C ALA A 105 -1.17 -4.78 -6.17
N LEU A 106 -0.84 -3.75 -6.96
CA LEU A 106 -0.43 -2.45 -6.47
C LEU A 106 -1.51 -1.80 -5.61
N VAL A 107 -2.72 -1.62 -6.13
CA VAL A 107 -3.82 -0.95 -5.41
C VAL A 107 -4.13 -1.69 -4.10
N LEU A 108 -4.25 -3.03 -4.15
CA LEU A 108 -4.50 -3.83 -2.95
C LEU A 108 -3.35 -3.76 -1.94
N ASN A 109 -2.10 -3.73 -2.42
CA ASN A 109 -0.94 -3.62 -1.54
C ASN A 109 -0.90 -2.27 -0.82
N GLU A 110 -1.24 -1.17 -1.50
CA GLU A 110 -1.34 0.15 -0.88
C GLU A 110 -2.48 0.22 0.13
N LEU A 111 -3.69 -0.25 -0.23
CA LEU A 111 -4.82 -0.29 0.71
C LEU A 111 -4.50 -1.11 1.95
N LEU A 112 -3.86 -2.28 1.79
CA LEU A 112 -3.43 -3.10 2.92
C LEU A 112 -2.34 -2.42 3.75
N MET A 113 -1.39 -1.73 3.11
CA MET A 113 -0.34 -0.99 3.81
C MET A 113 -0.93 0.13 4.68
N VAL A 114 -1.92 0.86 4.14
CA VAL A 114 -2.65 1.90 4.88
C VAL A 114 -3.44 1.29 6.04
N ALA A 115 -4.19 0.20 5.80
CA ALA A 115 -4.96 -0.50 6.84
C ALA A 115 -4.10 -0.96 8.01
N LEU A 116 -2.87 -1.40 7.72
CA LEU A 116 -1.90 -1.83 8.73
C LEU A 116 -1.24 -0.65 9.46
N GLU A 117 -1.28 0.56 8.90
CA GLU A 117 -0.70 1.76 9.51
C GLU A 117 -1.61 2.37 10.58
N ILE A 118 -2.93 2.19 10.46
CA ILE A 118 -3.93 2.67 11.41
C ILE A 118 -3.67 2.12 12.83
N ASN A 119 -3.59 3.01 13.82
CA ASN A 119 -3.54 2.64 15.22
C ASN A 119 -4.95 2.52 15.84
N THR A 120 -5.82 3.50 15.55
CA THR A 120 -7.17 3.60 16.11
C THR A 120 -8.22 3.59 15.01
N TRP A 121 -9.16 2.66 15.04
CA TRP A 121 -10.14 2.52 13.96
C TRP A 121 -11.30 3.51 14.10
N HIS A 122 -11.33 4.53 13.24
CA HIS A 122 -12.48 5.41 13.05
C HIS A 122 -13.40 4.90 11.93
N ARG A 123 -14.71 5.11 12.07
CA ARG A 123 -15.71 4.69 11.07
C ARG A 123 -15.43 5.25 9.68
N PHE A 124 -14.92 6.48 9.60
CA PHE A 124 -14.57 7.12 8.32
C PHE A 124 -13.38 6.46 7.62
N MET A 125 -12.43 5.87 8.35
CA MET A 125 -11.29 5.16 7.76
C MET A 125 -11.73 3.81 7.17
N ILE A 126 -12.61 3.10 7.87
CA ILE A 126 -13.21 1.86 7.33
C ILE A 126 -14.01 2.20 6.05
N LEU A 127 -14.81 3.27 6.10
CA LEU A 127 -15.59 3.70 4.95
C LEU A 127 -14.69 4.12 3.77
N SER A 128 -13.58 4.81 4.02
CA SER A 128 -12.67 5.25 2.95
C SER A 128 -12.00 4.07 2.25
N GLU A 129 -11.51 3.07 2.99
CA GLU A 129 -10.93 1.85 2.40
C GLU A 129 -11.93 1.03 1.59
N ILE A 130 -13.12 0.81 2.16
CA ILE A 130 -14.16 0.04 1.49
C ILE A 130 -14.65 0.79 0.24
N ALA A 131 -14.86 2.11 0.34
CA ALA A 131 -15.32 2.91 -0.79
C ALA A 131 -14.28 2.94 -1.92
N THR A 132 -12.99 3.13 -1.63
CA THR A 132 -11.97 3.12 -2.70
C THR A 132 -11.83 1.75 -3.35
N LEU A 133 -11.91 0.67 -2.57
CA LEU A 133 -11.92 -0.68 -3.11
C LEU A 133 -13.11 -0.90 -4.05
N PHE A 134 -14.32 -0.47 -3.66
CA PHE A 134 -15.50 -0.57 -4.53
C PHE A 134 -15.40 0.28 -5.78
N ILE A 135 -14.90 1.53 -5.65
CA ILE A 135 -14.68 2.41 -6.81
C ILE A 135 -13.67 1.77 -7.76
N TYR A 136 -12.61 1.16 -7.25
CA TYR A 136 -11.62 0.48 -8.06
C TYR A 136 -12.21 -0.75 -8.79
N VAL A 137 -12.92 -1.63 -8.08
CA VAL A 137 -13.59 -2.80 -8.70
C VAL A 137 -14.61 -2.36 -9.74
N GLY A 138 -15.41 -1.33 -9.44
CA GLY A 138 -16.36 -0.74 -10.39
C GLY A 138 -15.64 -0.17 -11.62
N SER A 139 -14.51 0.52 -11.44
CA SER A 139 -13.73 1.10 -12.54
C SER A 139 -13.25 0.05 -13.54
N MET A 140 -12.97 -1.18 -13.09
CA MET A 140 -12.56 -2.26 -13.99
C MET A 140 -13.61 -2.47 -15.08
N VAL A 141 -14.90 -2.48 -14.71
CA VAL A 141 -16.03 -2.68 -15.63
C VAL A 141 -16.14 -1.56 -16.66
N PHE A 142 -15.86 -0.33 -16.25
CA PHE A 142 -15.94 0.86 -17.11
C PHE A 142 -14.71 1.08 -18.00
N LEU A 143 -13.60 0.36 -17.76
CA LEU A 143 -12.32 0.52 -18.45
C LEU A 143 -11.91 -0.76 -19.22
N PRO A 144 -12.73 -1.24 -20.18
CA PRO A 144 -12.49 -2.49 -20.90
C PRO A 144 -11.22 -2.48 -21.76
N THR A 145 -10.71 -1.29 -22.09
CA THR A 145 -9.44 -1.11 -22.81
C THR A 145 -8.22 -1.57 -22.02
N TYR A 146 -8.34 -1.63 -20.68
CA TYR A 146 -7.24 -2.00 -19.78
C TYR A 146 -7.52 -3.27 -18.98
N PHE A 147 -8.80 -3.64 -18.85
CA PHE A 147 -9.27 -4.73 -18.00
C PHE A 147 -10.13 -5.69 -18.83
N ASP A 148 -9.59 -6.87 -19.15
CA ASP A 148 -10.37 -7.95 -19.74
C ASP A 148 -11.21 -8.64 -18.64
N MET A 149 -12.52 -8.42 -18.68
CA MET A 149 -13.46 -8.99 -17.71
C MET A 149 -13.44 -10.52 -17.68
N ASN A 150 -13.25 -11.17 -18.84
CA ASN A 150 -13.22 -12.63 -18.89
C ASN A 150 -12.00 -13.16 -18.12
N PHE A 151 -10.89 -12.44 -18.22
CA PHE A 151 -9.66 -12.78 -17.53
C PHE A 151 -9.73 -12.49 -16.02
N ILE A 152 -10.25 -11.32 -15.62
CA ILE A 152 -10.29 -10.87 -14.22
C ILE A 152 -11.15 -11.79 -13.35
N LEU A 153 -12.26 -12.29 -13.90
CA LEU A 153 -13.15 -13.22 -13.19
C LEU A 153 -12.58 -14.64 -13.09
N THR A 154 -11.47 -14.93 -13.77
CA THR A 154 -10.85 -16.25 -13.74
C THR A 154 -10.17 -16.48 -12.38
N LYS A 155 -10.28 -17.69 -11.83
CA LYS A 155 -9.58 -18.09 -10.58
C LYS A 155 -8.08 -17.80 -10.64
N THR A 156 -7.48 -17.97 -11.84
CA THR A 156 -6.09 -17.67 -12.16
C THR A 156 -5.71 -16.22 -11.88
N PHE A 157 -6.58 -15.26 -12.12
CA PHE A 157 -6.30 -13.87 -11.80
C PHE A 157 -6.28 -13.67 -10.28
N VAL A 158 -7.32 -14.13 -9.60
CA VAL A 158 -7.52 -13.92 -8.16
C VAL A 158 -6.38 -14.50 -7.32
N TRP A 159 -6.02 -15.77 -7.51
CA TRP A 159 -4.96 -16.38 -6.69
C TRP A 159 -3.60 -15.74 -6.95
N LYS A 160 -3.33 -15.34 -8.18
CA LYS A 160 -2.05 -14.73 -8.55
C LYS A 160 -1.91 -13.33 -7.99
N VAL A 161 -2.94 -12.50 -8.10
CA VAL A 161 -2.98 -11.19 -7.43
C VAL A 161 -2.82 -11.37 -5.91
N ALA A 162 -3.53 -12.32 -5.30
CA ALA A 162 -3.43 -12.59 -3.87
C ALA A 162 -2.01 -12.99 -3.44
N VAL A 163 -1.34 -13.88 -4.18
CA VAL A 163 0.05 -14.27 -3.91
C VAL A 163 1.00 -13.08 -4.03
N ILE A 164 0.85 -12.27 -5.09
CA ILE A 164 1.71 -11.09 -5.30
C ILE A 164 1.54 -10.10 -4.14
N THR A 165 0.30 -9.75 -3.80
CA THR A 165 -0.02 -8.83 -2.70
C THR A 165 0.46 -9.38 -1.35
N MET A 166 0.33 -10.69 -1.11
CA MET A 166 0.79 -11.31 0.12
C MET A 166 2.32 -11.27 0.23
N VAL A 167 3.05 -11.61 -0.83
CA VAL A 167 4.52 -11.58 -0.80
C VAL A 167 5.06 -10.15 -0.68
N SER A 168 4.41 -9.16 -1.29
CA SER A 168 4.84 -7.76 -1.20
C SER A 168 4.60 -7.15 0.19
N SER A 169 3.52 -7.52 0.87
CA SER A 169 3.09 -6.89 2.12
C SER A 169 3.47 -7.65 3.40
N LEU A 170 3.49 -8.99 3.37
CA LEU A 170 3.67 -9.82 4.56
C LEU A 170 5.01 -9.60 5.28
N PRO A 171 6.16 -9.46 4.59
CA PRO A 171 7.43 -9.19 5.27
C PRO A 171 7.40 -7.88 6.07
N LEU A 172 6.69 -6.88 5.58
CA LEU A 172 6.55 -5.58 6.26
C LEU A 172 5.68 -5.71 7.50
N TYR A 173 4.60 -6.49 7.40
CA TYR A 173 3.75 -6.81 8.54
C TYR A 173 4.56 -7.52 9.64
N VAL A 174 5.37 -8.52 9.28
CA VAL A 174 6.23 -9.25 10.23
C VAL A 174 7.24 -8.30 10.88
N ILE A 175 7.92 -7.47 10.10
CA ILE A 175 8.89 -6.49 10.63
C ILE A 175 8.21 -5.52 11.61
N LYS A 176 7.00 -5.03 11.27
CA LYS A 176 6.24 -4.12 12.11
C LYS A 176 5.80 -4.78 13.42
N MET A 177 5.29 -6.00 13.35
CA MET A 177 4.87 -6.77 14.51
C MET A 177 6.05 -7.08 15.44
N LEU A 178 7.20 -7.49 14.88
CA LEU A 178 8.42 -7.73 15.65
C LEU A 178 8.90 -6.44 16.32
N ARG A 179 8.91 -5.30 15.62
CA ARG A 179 9.30 -4.01 16.19
C ARG A 179 8.38 -3.60 17.34
N ARG A 180 7.06 -3.71 17.17
CA ARG A 180 6.08 -3.41 18.23
C ARG A 180 6.26 -4.33 19.45
N LYS A 181 6.61 -5.61 19.26
CA LYS A 181 6.82 -6.57 20.35
C LYS A 181 8.14 -6.38 21.10
N PHE A 182 9.25 -6.12 20.40
CA PHE A 182 10.58 -6.02 21.01
C PHE A 182 10.97 -4.61 21.45
N ALA A 183 10.39 -3.58 20.85
CA ALA A 183 10.65 -2.19 21.18
C ALA A 183 9.35 -1.37 21.20
N PRO A 184 8.45 -1.62 22.18
CA PRO A 184 7.20 -0.89 22.29
C PRO A 184 7.48 0.60 22.53
N PRO A 185 6.81 1.51 21.80
CA PRO A 185 6.99 2.95 21.98
C PRO A 185 6.47 3.42 23.35
N SER A 186 7.03 4.52 23.88
CA SER A 186 6.72 5.00 25.24
C SER A 186 5.22 5.18 25.50
N TYR A 187 4.46 5.63 24.50
CA TYR A 187 3.00 5.81 24.59
C TYR A 187 2.23 4.50 24.78
N SER A 188 2.72 3.38 24.22
CA SER A 188 2.03 2.08 24.31
C SER A 188 1.98 1.51 25.73
N LYS A 189 2.76 2.07 26.67
CA LYS A 189 2.72 1.72 28.09
C LYS A 189 1.57 2.38 28.85
N LEU A 190 0.94 3.41 28.27
CA LEU A 190 -0.14 4.18 28.89
C LEU A 190 -1.53 3.77 28.36
N THR A 191 -1.57 3.00 27.27
CA THR A 191 -2.80 2.49 26.64
C THR A 191 -3.13 1.04 27.05
N GLY A 192 -2.42 0.51 28.05
CA GLY A 192 -2.58 -0.86 28.58
C GLY A 192 -3.46 -0.92 29.82
#